data_AF-A0A2S8WKF0-F1
#
_entry.id   AF-A0A2S8WKF0-F1
#
_cell.length_a   1.000
_cell.length_b   1.000
_cell.length_c   1.000
_cell.angle_alpha   90.00
_cell.angle_beta   90.00
_cell.angle_gamma   90.00
#
_symmetry.space_group_name_H-M   'P 1'
#
loop_
_entity.id
_entity.type
_entity.pdbx_description
1 polymer ?
#
loop_
_entity_poly.entity_id
_entity_poly.type
_entity_poly.pdbx_seq_one_letter_code
_entity_poly.pdbx_strand_id
1 'polypeptide(L)'
;MKTKQDRKWLEALTLELRIHNIPGVKIGDTLATVKEHLADSGESAQVAFGSPAEYATHIAASTTTQNVSLKGTITRSAVGLIAFLAFTQATVPWVAGEALRLGVAQVAWLALPVVAALSVPLLFDKLLRNFWILAALIGTAVSGGVLAAFSAPRTSAEAWLSVAPLPVLLITASIMVIVSFIDTIATAKDGDDSIIDPLRSQRNAQKTRAFSVASNILVSWIFPIAALALLVLSALLGR
;
A
#
# COMPACT_ATOMS: atom_id res chain seq x y z
N MET A 1 25.47 2.05 31.89
CA MET A 1 24.85 3.31 31.39
C MET A 1 24.97 4.39 32.45
N LYS A 2 25.96 5.29 32.33
CA LYS A 2 26.28 6.24 33.42
C LYS A 2 25.81 7.68 33.20
N THR A 3 25.37 8.09 31.99
CA THR A 3 24.95 9.50 31.80
C THR A 3 23.60 9.66 31.07
N LYS A 4 22.84 10.69 31.44
CA LYS A 4 21.59 11.11 30.77
C LYS A 4 21.81 11.45 29.28
N GLN A 5 23.05 11.76 28.92
CA GLN A 5 23.48 12.15 27.59
C GLN A 5 23.58 10.95 26.64
N ASP A 6 24.11 9.82 27.11
CA ASP A 6 24.14 8.57 26.31
C ASP A 6 22.73 8.06 26.00
N ARG A 7 21.79 8.22 26.93
CA ARG A 7 20.38 7.87 26.69
C ARG A 7 19.76 8.73 25.59
N LYS A 8 19.98 10.05 25.62
CA LYS A 8 19.51 10.96 24.57
C LYS A 8 20.14 10.64 23.21
N TRP A 9 21.43 10.25 23.20
CA TRP A 9 22.13 9.85 21.98
C TRP A 9 21.49 8.60 21.36
N LEU A 10 21.19 7.58 22.18
CA LEU A 10 20.53 6.34 21.72
C LEU A 10 19.10 6.60 21.22
N GLU A 11 18.35 7.50 21.86
CA GLU A 11 17.02 7.93 21.39
C GLU A 11 17.11 8.62 20.02
N ALA A 12 18.07 9.52 19.85
CA ALA A 12 18.32 10.19 18.58
C ALA A 12 18.75 9.19 17.49
N LEU A 13 19.66 8.25 17.81
CA LEU A 13 20.08 7.21 16.87
C LEU A 13 18.89 6.34 16.42
N THR A 14 18.01 5.99 17.36
CA THR A 14 16.80 5.22 17.05
C THR A 14 15.91 5.96 16.05
N LEU A 15 15.77 7.28 16.21
CA LEU A 15 15.00 8.11 15.29
C LEU A 15 15.65 8.17 13.90
N GLU A 16 16.96 8.39 13.83
CA GLU A 16 17.69 8.47 12.57
C GLU A 16 17.67 7.14 11.80
N LEU A 17 17.88 6.01 12.49
CA LEU A 17 17.77 4.68 11.87
C LEU A 17 16.36 4.40 11.35
N ARG A 18 15.32 4.96 11.98
CA ARG A 18 13.95 4.90 11.45
C ARG A 18 13.76 5.76 10.21
N ILE A 19 14.35 6.97 10.17
CA ILE A 19 14.30 7.82 8.97
C ILE A 19 14.91 7.08 7.77
N HIS A 20 15.93 6.27 8.02
CA HIS A 20 16.55 5.41 7.01
C HIS A 20 15.84 4.07 6.74
N ASN A 21 14.67 3.84 7.34
CA ASN A 21 13.84 2.64 7.15
C ASN A 21 14.59 1.32 7.44
N ILE A 22 15.46 1.33 8.46
CA ILE A 22 16.20 0.13 8.90
C ILE A 22 15.27 -0.82 9.66
N PRO A 23 15.31 -2.15 9.39
CA PRO A 23 14.47 -3.12 10.10
C PRO A 23 14.62 -3.07 11.61
N GLY A 24 13.53 -3.27 12.34
CA GLY A 24 13.47 -3.13 13.80
C GLY A 24 14.41 -4.08 14.54
N VAL A 25 14.62 -5.28 14.03
CA VAL A 25 15.59 -6.26 14.56
C VAL A 25 17.01 -5.70 14.48
N LYS A 26 17.40 -5.15 13.32
CA LYS A 26 18.71 -4.53 13.14
C LYS A 26 18.90 -3.28 14.00
N ILE A 27 17.85 -2.48 14.20
CA ILE A 27 17.89 -1.36 15.15
C ILE A 27 18.17 -1.89 16.55
N GLY A 28 17.46 -2.94 16.98
CA GLY A 28 17.66 -3.60 18.27
C GLY A 28 19.09 -4.10 18.45
N ASP A 29 19.61 -4.85 17.48
CA ASP A 29 20.98 -5.37 17.48
C ASP A 29 22.02 -4.25 17.53
N THR A 30 21.84 -3.20 16.71
CA THR A 30 22.74 -2.04 16.70
C THR A 30 22.75 -1.33 18.05
N LEU A 31 21.57 -1.10 18.64
CA LEU A 31 21.47 -0.47 19.96
C LEU A 31 22.04 -1.36 21.07
N ALA A 32 21.92 -2.68 20.97
CA ALA A 32 22.51 -3.62 21.91
C ALA A 32 24.04 -3.58 21.84
N THR A 33 24.61 -3.67 20.64
CA THR A 33 26.06 -3.56 20.40
C THR A 33 26.62 -2.24 20.90
N VAL A 34 25.94 -1.12 20.64
CA VAL A 34 26.38 0.19 21.15
C VAL A 34 26.33 0.22 22.68
N LYS A 35 25.26 -0.30 23.30
CA LYS A 35 25.16 -0.33 24.77
C LYS A 35 26.23 -1.20 25.42
N GLU A 36 26.55 -2.33 24.80
CA GLU A 36 27.62 -3.24 25.25
C GLU A 36 28.97 -2.56 25.13
N HIS A 37 29.27 -1.95 23.98
CA HIS A 37 30.52 -1.22 23.78
C HIS A 37 30.70 -0.07 24.78
N LEU A 38 29.65 0.71 25.06
CA LEU A 38 29.69 1.79 26.06
C LEU A 38 29.80 1.26 27.50
N ALA A 39 29.33 0.05 27.76
CA ALA A 39 29.50 -0.60 29.05
C ALA A 39 30.95 -1.07 29.25
N ASP A 40 31.58 -1.59 28.20
CA ASP A 40 32.94 -2.12 28.23
C ASP A 40 34.01 -1.04 28.14
N SER A 41 33.85 -0.06 27.25
CA SER A 41 34.83 1.03 27.05
C SER A 41 34.73 2.11 28.12
N GLY A 42 33.54 2.34 28.67
CA GLY A 42 33.27 3.43 29.59
C GLY A 42 33.35 4.83 28.94
N GLU A 43 33.53 4.91 27.62
CA GLU A 43 33.54 6.16 26.86
C GLU A 43 32.12 6.69 26.62
N SER A 44 32.00 7.97 26.28
CA SER A 44 30.69 8.55 25.92
C SER A 44 30.30 8.20 24.48
N ALA A 45 29.01 8.05 24.22
CA ALA A 45 28.50 7.68 22.89
C ALA A 45 28.96 8.62 21.77
N GLN A 46 29.03 9.92 22.07
CA GLN A 46 29.46 10.94 21.12
C GLN A 46 30.94 10.78 20.71
N VAL A 47 31.79 10.32 21.63
CA VAL A 47 33.24 10.16 21.40
C VAL A 47 33.52 8.88 20.64
N ALA A 48 32.86 7.78 21.00
CA ALA A 48 33.08 6.47 20.39
C ALA A 48 32.44 6.35 18.99
N PHE A 49 31.27 6.95 18.78
CA PHE A 49 30.44 6.72 17.58
C PHE A 49 30.12 7.99 16.78
N GLY A 50 30.54 9.17 17.26
CA GLY A 50 30.25 10.44 16.59
C GLY A 50 28.80 10.90 16.78
N SER A 51 28.26 11.61 15.79
CA SER A 51 26.86 12.03 15.85
C SER A 51 25.90 10.87 15.51
N PRO A 52 24.69 10.85 16.12
CA PRO A 52 23.70 9.81 15.81
C PRO A 52 23.33 9.75 14.32
N ALA A 53 23.25 10.90 13.65
CA ALA A 53 22.87 11.00 12.24
C ALA A 53 23.96 10.47 11.30
N GLU A 54 25.23 10.80 11.56
CA GLU A 54 26.36 10.27 10.78
C GLU A 54 26.48 8.75 10.95
N TYR A 55 26.35 8.27 12.18
CA TYR A 55 26.39 6.84 12.47
C TYR A 55 25.23 6.10 11.79
N ALA A 56 24.00 6.65 11.87
CA ALA A 56 22.84 6.09 11.17
C ALA A 56 23.03 6.05 9.65
N THR A 57 23.63 7.09 9.07
CA THR A 57 23.94 7.13 7.63
C THR A 57 24.93 6.03 7.24
N HIS A 58 25.95 5.78 8.06
CA HIS A 58 26.90 4.68 7.85
C HIS A 58 26.24 3.30 7.95
N ILE A 59 25.36 3.11 8.95
CA ILE A 59 24.57 1.87 9.09
C ILE A 59 23.62 1.69 7.90
N ALA A 60 23.02 2.77 7.40
CA ALA A 60 22.13 2.74 6.25
C ALA A 60 22.87 2.47 4.94
N ALA A 61 24.09 2.98 4.78
CA ALA A 61 24.91 2.69 3.60
C ALA A 61 25.39 1.22 3.56
N SER A 62 25.64 0.62 4.73
CA SER A 62 26.09 -0.79 4.85
C SER A 62 24.94 -1.80 4.95
N THR A 63 23.76 -1.35 5.35
CA THR A 63 22.55 -2.16 5.32
C THR A 63 21.94 -2.06 3.94
N THR A 64 22.00 -3.14 3.16
CA THR A 64 21.07 -3.32 2.04
C THR A 64 19.67 -3.21 2.63
N THR A 65 19.06 -2.03 2.50
CA THR A 65 17.68 -1.82 2.90
C THR A 65 16.89 -2.88 2.15
N GLN A 66 16.35 -3.84 2.89
CA GLN A 66 15.29 -4.68 2.36
C GLN A 66 14.19 -3.69 2.05
N ASN A 67 14.16 -3.28 0.79
CA ASN A 67 13.12 -2.49 0.20
C ASN A 67 11.91 -3.42 0.24
N VAL A 68 11.28 -3.54 1.42
CA VAL A 68 10.05 -4.30 1.66
C VAL A 68 9.18 -3.92 0.49
N SER A 69 8.89 -4.90 -0.37
CA SER A 69 8.60 -4.73 -1.80
C SER A 69 7.44 -3.74 -2.04
N LEU A 70 7.72 -2.44 -1.92
CA LEU A 70 6.79 -1.34 -2.08
C LEU A 70 6.20 -1.40 -3.48
N LYS A 71 7.05 -1.77 -4.45
CA LYS A 71 6.65 -2.10 -5.81
C LYS A 71 5.59 -3.20 -5.84
N GLY A 72 5.80 -4.32 -5.16
CA GLY A 72 4.82 -5.43 -5.10
C GLY A 72 3.51 -5.06 -4.40
N THR A 73 3.55 -4.29 -3.30
CA THR A 73 2.35 -3.78 -2.63
C THR A 73 1.58 -2.82 -3.55
N ILE A 74 2.28 -1.91 -4.22
CA ILE A 74 1.68 -0.99 -5.20
C ILE A 74 1.07 -1.76 -6.37
N THR A 75 1.77 -2.76 -6.92
CA THR A 75 1.23 -3.59 -8.00
C THR A 75 -0.02 -4.34 -7.58
N ARG A 76 -0.09 -4.87 -6.35
CA ARG A 76 -1.32 -5.48 -5.83
C ARG A 76 -2.47 -4.49 -5.71
N SER A 77 -2.21 -3.29 -5.17
CA SER A 77 -3.21 -2.22 -5.10
C SER A 77 -3.70 -1.79 -6.48
N ALA A 78 -2.79 -1.73 -7.48
CA ALA A 78 -3.15 -1.49 -8.88
C ALA A 78 -4.09 -2.56 -9.43
N VAL A 79 -3.81 -3.84 -9.17
CA VAL A 79 -4.69 -4.95 -9.57
C VAL A 79 -6.06 -4.85 -8.89
N GLY A 80 -6.10 -4.51 -7.60
CA GLY A 80 -7.35 -4.30 -6.87
C GLY A 80 -8.20 -3.17 -7.45
N LEU A 81 -7.57 -2.05 -7.83
CA LEU A 81 -8.24 -0.92 -8.48
C LEU A 81 -8.80 -1.31 -9.86
N ILE A 82 -8.03 -2.05 -10.66
CA ILE A 82 -8.48 -2.52 -11.99
C ILE A 82 -9.69 -3.45 -11.84
N ALA A 83 -9.63 -4.38 -10.89
CA ALA A 83 -10.74 -5.29 -10.61
C ALA A 83 -11.99 -4.54 -10.15
N PHE A 84 -11.83 -3.51 -9.30
CA PHE A 84 -12.93 -2.65 -8.88
C PHE A 84 -13.57 -1.88 -10.05
N LEU A 85 -12.75 -1.30 -10.94
CA LEU A 85 -13.24 -0.59 -12.12
C LEU A 85 -14.01 -1.53 -13.06
N ALA A 86 -13.51 -2.75 -13.28
CA ALA A 86 -14.22 -3.74 -14.08
C ALA A 86 -15.54 -4.20 -13.40
N PHE A 87 -15.55 -4.35 -12.07
CA PHE A 87 -16.75 -4.69 -11.31
C PHE A 87 -17.85 -3.62 -11.42
N THR A 88 -17.48 -2.34 -11.28
CA THR A 88 -18.44 -1.23 -11.39
C THR A 88 -19.11 -1.16 -12.76
N GLN A 89 -18.37 -1.43 -13.84
CA GLN A 89 -18.92 -1.49 -15.20
C GLN A 89 -19.92 -2.65 -15.38
N ALA A 90 -19.66 -3.80 -14.76
CA ALA A 90 -20.53 -4.97 -14.87
C ALA A 90 -21.78 -4.90 -13.97
N THR A 91 -21.77 -4.02 -12.95
CA THR A 91 -22.84 -3.94 -11.95
C THR A 91 -24.15 -3.40 -12.52
N VAL A 92 -24.09 -2.30 -13.29
CA VAL A 92 -25.30 -1.65 -13.83
C VAL A 92 -26.05 -2.56 -14.83
N PRO A 93 -25.38 -3.16 -15.84
CA PRO A 93 -26.05 -4.08 -16.77
C PRO A 93 -26.62 -5.32 -16.07
N TRP A 94 -25.94 -5.82 -15.03
CA TRP A 94 -26.43 -6.97 -14.26
C TRP A 94 -27.75 -6.67 -13.55
N VAL A 95 -27.86 -5.53 -12.85
CA VAL A 95 -29.10 -5.13 -12.17
C VAL A 95 -30.22 -4.85 -13.19
N ALA A 96 -29.87 -4.27 -14.35
CA ALA A 96 -30.83 -4.03 -15.42
C ALA A 96 -31.26 -5.30 -16.17
N GLY A 97 -30.64 -6.46 -15.91
CA GLY A 97 -30.86 -7.70 -16.66
C GLY A 97 -30.35 -7.65 -18.10
N GLU A 98 -29.47 -6.70 -18.41
CA GLU A 98 -28.90 -6.48 -19.74
C GLU A 98 -27.53 -7.14 -19.90
N ALA A 99 -27.15 -7.43 -21.15
CA ALA A 99 -25.81 -7.89 -21.46
C ALA A 99 -24.80 -6.75 -21.28
N LEU A 100 -23.61 -7.07 -20.75
CA LEU A 100 -22.49 -6.13 -20.72
C LEU A 100 -21.99 -5.94 -22.15
N ARG A 101 -22.20 -4.74 -22.70
CA ARG A 101 -21.73 -4.34 -24.03
C ARG A 101 -20.46 -3.52 -23.89
N LEU A 102 -19.37 -3.98 -24.50
CA LEU A 102 -18.10 -3.27 -24.52
C LEU A 102 -17.84 -2.70 -25.91
N GLY A 103 -17.66 -1.38 -25.97
CA GLY A 103 -17.23 -0.68 -27.18
C GLY A 103 -15.70 -0.55 -27.25
N VAL A 104 -15.14 -0.47 -28.46
CA VAL A 104 -13.68 -0.28 -28.66
C VAL A 104 -13.19 1.01 -27.98
N ALA A 105 -13.96 2.09 -28.09
CA ALA A 105 -13.67 3.36 -27.43
C ALA A 105 -13.69 3.23 -25.89
N GLN A 106 -14.65 2.48 -25.33
CA GLN A 106 -14.75 2.24 -23.90
C GLN A 106 -13.55 1.43 -23.38
N VAL A 107 -13.10 0.42 -24.14
CA VAL A 107 -11.88 -0.34 -23.81
C VAL A 107 -10.65 0.56 -23.83
N ALA A 108 -10.53 1.46 -24.81
CA ALA A 108 -9.44 2.43 -24.87
C ALA A 108 -9.43 3.38 -23.65
N TRP A 109 -10.59 3.86 -23.21
CA TRP A 109 -10.70 4.69 -22.00
C TRP A 109 -10.40 3.92 -20.72
N LEU A 110 -10.78 2.63 -20.64
CA LEU A 110 -10.43 1.73 -19.53
C LEU A 110 -8.95 1.37 -19.49
N ALA A 111 -8.25 1.42 -20.62
CA ALA A 111 -6.81 1.20 -20.66
C ALA A 111 -6.03 2.31 -19.93
N LEU A 112 -6.54 3.55 -19.87
CA LEU A 112 -5.86 4.66 -19.19
C LEU A 112 -5.64 4.43 -17.69
N PRO A 113 -6.66 4.10 -16.87
CA PRO A 113 -6.43 3.80 -15.45
C PRO A 113 -5.53 2.58 -15.24
N VAL A 114 -5.60 1.57 -16.13
CA VAL A 114 -4.73 0.39 -16.08
C VAL A 114 -3.27 0.79 -16.31
N VAL A 115 -3.00 1.53 -17.39
CA VAL A 115 -1.65 2.00 -17.74
C VAL A 115 -1.12 2.95 -16.66
N ALA A 116 -1.96 3.84 -16.14
CA ALA A 116 -1.61 4.71 -15.02
C ALA A 116 -1.18 3.86 -13.82
N ALA A 117 -2.02 2.91 -13.38
CA ALA A 117 -1.74 2.06 -12.23
C ALA A 117 -0.45 1.22 -12.41
N LEU A 118 -0.21 0.68 -13.62
CA LEU A 118 1.02 -0.04 -13.96
C LEU A 118 2.27 0.86 -14.03
N SER A 119 2.08 2.16 -14.30
CA SER A 119 3.18 3.13 -14.34
C SER A 119 3.65 3.56 -12.96
N VAL A 120 2.83 3.40 -11.91
CA VAL A 120 3.19 3.75 -10.52
C VAL A 120 4.47 3.07 -10.03
N PRO A 121 4.63 1.73 -10.10
CA PRO A 121 5.85 1.07 -9.64
C PRO A 121 7.08 1.41 -10.51
N LEU A 122 6.89 1.77 -11.79
CA LEU A 122 7.94 2.18 -12.71
C LEU A 122 8.41 3.61 -12.44
N LEU A 123 7.52 4.49 -11.99
CA LEU A 123 7.77 5.90 -11.75
C LEU A 123 7.97 6.22 -10.26
N PHE A 124 8.08 5.22 -9.39
CA PHE A 124 8.09 5.37 -7.93
C PHE A 124 9.05 6.46 -7.42
N ASP A 125 10.31 6.43 -7.88
CA ASP A 125 11.33 7.39 -7.48
C ASP A 125 10.99 8.83 -7.91
N LYS A 126 10.29 8.99 -9.05
CA LYS A 126 9.81 10.29 -9.53
C LYS A 126 8.55 10.75 -8.80
N LEU A 127 7.66 9.82 -8.41
CA LEU A 127 6.45 10.12 -7.66
C LEU A 127 6.78 10.69 -6.28
N LEU A 128 7.73 10.06 -5.57
CA LEU A 128 8.15 10.53 -4.24
C LEU A 128 8.75 11.94 -4.29
N ARG A 129 9.40 12.28 -5.40
CA ARG A 129 10.03 13.58 -5.58
C ARG A 129 9.08 14.65 -6.12
N ASN A 130 7.97 14.25 -6.77
CA ASN A 130 7.08 15.20 -7.43
C ASN A 130 5.60 14.80 -7.29
N PHE A 131 4.93 15.42 -6.33
CA PHE A 131 3.51 15.17 -6.04
C PHE A 131 2.59 15.46 -7.24
N TRP A 132 2.99 16.36 -8.15
CA TRP A 132 2.22 16.68 -9.36
C TRP A 132 2.07 15.49 -10.30
N ILE A 133 3.07 14.61 -10.38
CA ILE A 133 2.99 13.39 -11.19
C ILE A 133 1.92 12.47 -10.63
N LEU A 134 1.88 12.30 -9.30
CA LEU A 134 0.84 11.51 -8.64
C LEU A 134 -0.55 12.08 -8.90
N ALA A 135 -0.71 13.41 -8.77
CA ALA A 135 -1.99 14.07 -9.06
C ALA A 135 -2.44 13.90 -10.51
N ALA A 136 -1.51 14.05 -11.48
CA ALA A 136 -1.81 13.84 -12.90
C ALA A 136 -2.21 12.39 -13.20
N LEU A 137 -1.59 11.42 -12.52
CA LEU A 137 -1.83 9.99 -12.71
C LEU A 137 -3.21 9.58 -12.15
N ILE A 138 -3.57 10.09 -10.98
CA ILE A 138 -4.91 9.97 -10.39
C ILE A 138 -5.94 10.65 -11.30
N GLY A 139 -5.67 11.88 -11.75
CA GLY A 139 -6.55 12.62 -12.64
C GLY A 139 -6.81 11.89 -13.96
N THR A 140 -5.77 11.25 -14.52
CA THR A 140 -5.88 10.43 -15.73
C THR A 140 -6.72 9.18 -15.48
N ALA A 141 -6.52 8.49 -14.35
CA ALA A 141 -7.28 7.30 -13.99
C ALA A 141 -8.78 7.61 -13.77
N VAL A 142 -9.08 8.68 -13.04
CA VAL A 142 -10.46 9.14 -12.79
C VAL A 142 -11.13 9.56 -14.09
N SER A 143 -10.45 10.37 -14.90
CA SER A 143 -10.96 10.81 -16.20
C SER A 143 -11.24 9.63 -17.13
N GLY A 144 -10.34 8.65 -17.20
CA GLY A 144 -10.53 7.44 -18.01
C GLY A 144 -11.75 6.63 -17.58
N GLY A 145 -11.97 6.44 -16.28
CA GLY A 145 -13.15 5.76 -15.75
C GLY A 145 -14.46 6.48 -16.07
N VAL A 146 -14.49 7.80 -15.90
CA VAL A 146 -15.67 8.64 -16.22
C VAL A 146 -15.96 8.61 -17.72
N LEU A 147 -14.95 8.83 -18.56
CA LEU A 147 -15.11 8.82 -20.02
C LEU A 147 -15.52 7.45 -20.55
N ALA A 148 -15.04 6.36 -19.94
CA ALA A 148 -15.48 5.00 -20.26
C ALA A 148 -16.98 4.80 -19.95
N ALA A 149 -17.46 5.27 -18.80
CA ALA A 149 -18.88 5.18 -18.45
C ALA A 149 -19.77 6.01 -19.39
N PHE A 150 -19.31 7.19 -19.80
CA PHE A 150 -20.04 8.02 -20.78
C PHE A 150 -20.04 7.42 -22.19
N SER A 151 -18.98 6.70 -22.56
CA SER A 151 -18.80 6.09 -23.89
C SER A 151 -19.40 4.68 -24.01
N ALA A 152 -20.15 4.22 -23.00
CA ALA A 152 -20.77 2.90 -22.99
C ALA A 152 -21.77 2.78 -24.16
N PRO A 153 -21.64 1.77 -25.05
CA PRO A 153 -22.54 1.60 -26.20
C PRO A 153 -23.97 1.38 -25.74
N ARG A 154 -24.89 2.24 -26.19
CA ARG A 154 -26.32 2.13 -25.86
C ARG A 154 -27.07 1.17 -26.78
N THR A 155 -26.49 0.83 -27.92
CA THR A 155 -27.13 -0.02 -28.94
C THR A 155 -26.30 -1.27 -29.24
N SER A 156 -26.98 -2.37 -29.57
CA SER A 156 -26.33 -3.65 -29.92
C SER A 156 -25.49 -3.56 -31.21
N ALA A 157 -25.74 -2.57 -32.07
CA ALA A 157 -25.01 -2.37 -33.32
C ALA A 157 -23.60 -1.78 -33.12
N GLU A 158 -23.36 -1.13 -31.97
CA GLU A 158 -22.08 -0.50 -31.61
C GLU A 158 -21.26 -1.38 -30.65
N ALA A 159 -21.85 -2.46 -30.15
CA ALA A 159 -21.22 -3.38 -29.22
C ALA A 159 -20.28 -4.33 -29.96
N TRP A 160 -18.97 -4.20 -29.72
CA TRP A 160 -17.97 -5.11 -30.28
C TRP A 160 -17.96 -6.46 -29.56
N LEU A 161 -18.22 -6.44 -28.25
CA LEU A 161 -18.30 -7.65 -27.43
C LEU A 161 -19.50 -7.58 -26.49
N SER A 162 -20.36 -8.61 -26.53
CA SER A 162 -21.48 -8.79 -25.61
C SER A 162 -21.17 -9.98 -24.70
N VAL A 163 -21.00 -9.72 -23.41
CA VAL A 163 -20.69 -10.76 -22.42
C VAL A 163 -21.77 -10.76 -21.36
N ALA A 164 -22.11 -11.94 -20.83
CA ALA A 164 -22.93 -12.01 -19.64
C ALA A 164 -22.23 -11.24 -18.50
N PRO A 165 -22.91 -10.34 -17.78
CA PRO A 165 -22.27 -9.57 -16.73
C PRO A 165 -21.90 -10.42 -15.50
N LEU A 166 -22.58 -11.57 -15.32
CA LEU A 166 -22.41 -12.45 -14.17
C LEU A 166 -20.97 -13.04 -14.05
N PRO A 167 -20.37 -13.64 -15.10
CA PRO A 167 -18.96 -14.04 -15.07
C PRO A 167 -18.00 -12.92 -14.70
N VAL A 168 -18.22 -11.70 -15.23
CA VAL A 168 -17.33 -10.55 -14.98
C VAL A 168 -17.38 -10.13 -13.52
N LEU A 169 -18.58 -10.05 -12.93
CA LEU A 169 -18.75 -9.78 -11.50
C LEU A 169 -18.07 -10.83 -10.63
N LEU A 170 -18.23 -12.11 -10.95
CA LEU A 170 -17.61 -13.20 -10.18
C LEU A 170 -16.09 -13.17 -10.26
N ILE A 171 -15.52 -13.00 -11.46
CA ILE A 171 -14.07 -12.94 -11.67
C ILE A 171 -13.47 -11.74 -10.94
N THR A 172 -14.05 -10.55 -11.11
CA THR A 172 -13.54 -9.31 -10.50
C THR A 172 -13.67 -9.32 -8.99
N ALA A 173 -14.82 -9.76 -8.45
CA ALA A 173 -14.99 -9.94 -7.00
C ALA A 173 -14.00 -10.96 -6.42
N SER A 174 -13.78 -12.08 -7.11
CA SER A 174 -12.81 -13.09 -6.69
C SER A 174 -11.39 -12.54 -6.67
N ILE A 175 -10.98 -11.80 -7.71
CA ILE A 175 -9.67 -11.14 -7.77
C ILE A 175 -9.50 -10.18 -6.59
N MET A 176 -10.49 -9.34 -6.29
CA MET A 176 -10.43 -8.39 -5.17
C MET A 176 -10.26 -9.12 -3.84
N VAL A 177 -11.05 -10.16 -3.58
CA VAL A 177 -10.96 -10.95 -2.35
C VAL A 177 -9.62 -11.66 -2.24
N ILE A 178 -9.13 -12.29 -3.31
CA ILE A 178 -7.83 -12.97 -3.34
C ILE A 178 -6.69 -11.97 -3.06
N VAL A 179 -6.70 -10.80 -3.70
CA VAL A 179 -5.69 -9.77 -3.49
C VAL A 179 -5.73 -9.26 -2.05
N SER A 180 -6.91 -8.93 -1.51
CA SER A 180 -7.07 -8.49 -0.12
C SER A 180 -6.63 -9.57 0.88
N PHE A 181 -6.87 -10.85 0.59
CA PHE A 181 -6.47 -11.96 1.44
C PHE A 181 -4.96 -12.19 1.42
N ILE A 182 -4.33 -12.15 0.25
CA ILE A 182 -2.87 -12.21 0.10
C ILE A 182 -2.22 -11.04 0.86
N ASP A 183 -2.77 -9.84 0.75
CA ASP A 183 -2.26 -8.65 1.42
C ASP A 183 -2.44 -8.71 2.95
N THR A 184 -3.55 -9.29 3.41
CA THR A 184 -3.79 -9.59 4.83
C THR A 184 -2.77 -10.58 5.37
N ILE A 185 -2.49 -11.66 4.63
CA ILE A 185 -1.48 -12.67 5.01
C ILE A 185 -0.07 -12.07 4.98
N ALA A 186 0.26 -11.28 3.95
CA ALA A 186 1.55 -10.61 3.85
C ALA A 186 1.76 -9.65 5.03
N THR A 187 0.75 -8.83 5.36
CA THR A 187 0.78 -7.93 6.51
C THR A 187 0.91 -8.67 7.84
N ALA A 188 0.26 -9.84 7.97
CA ALA A 188 0.38 -10.69 9.15
C ALA A 188 1.77 -11.32 9.29
N LYS A 189 2.43 -11.68 8.17
CA LYS A 189 3.79 -12.23 8.13
C LYS A 189 4.87 -11.16 8.36
N ASP A 190 4.70 -9.97 7.78
CA ASP A 190 5.59 -8.81 7.97
C ASP A 190 5.46 -8.21 9.38
N GLY A 191 4.49 -8.66 10.17
CA GLY A 191 4.29 -8.28 11.57
C GLY A 191 5.45 -8.64 12.51
N ASP A 192 6.50 -9.30 12.02
CA ASP A 192 7.75 -9.58 12.75
C ASP A 192 8.75 -8.40 12.70
N ASP A 193 8.57 -7.44 11.78
CA ASP A 193 9.35 -6.20 11.73
C ASP A 193 8.73 -5.10 12.63
N SER A 194 8.11 -5.52 13.74
CA SER A 194 7.49 -4.65 14.73
C SER A 194 8.48 -4.37 15.86
N ILE A 195 8.97 -3.13 15.89
CA ILE A 195 9.95 -2.61 16.84
C ILE A 195 9.52 -2.89 18.29
N ILE A 196 10.28 -3.73 18.98
CA ILE A 196 10.26 -3.82 20.44
C ILE A 196 11.00 -2.60 20.96
N ASP A 197 10.25 -1.54 21.29
CA ASP A 197 10.75 -0.40 22.04
C ASP A 197 10.81 -0.78 23.53
N PRO A 198 12.01 -0.98 24.13
CA PRO A 198 12.11 -1.42 25.53
C PRO A 198 11.71 -0.33 26.54
N LEU A 199 11.35 0.89 26.08
CA LEU A 199 10.91 2.00 26.93
C LEU A 199 9.39 2.23 26.90
N ARG A 200 8.66 1.63 25.96
CA ARG A 200 7.19 1.57 26.01
C ARG A 200 6.76 0.30 26.74
N SER A 201 5.90 0.44 27.74
CA SER A 201 5.28 -0.72 28.39
C SER A 201 4.73 -1.66 27.31
N GLN A 202 5.04 -2.97 27.40
CA GLN A 202 4.67 -3.98 26.40
C GLN A 202 3.19 -3.87 25.96
N ARG A 203 2.32 -3.43 26.86
CA ARG A 203 0.89 -3.17 26.62
C ARG A 203 0.62 -2.08 25.57
N ASN A 204 1.37 -0.99 25.56
CA ASN A 204 1.21 0.11 24.61
C ASN A 204 1.79 -0.24 23.24
N ALA A 205 2.94 -0.93 23.20
CA ALA A 205 3.54 -1.41 21.95
C ALA A 205 2.61 -2.40 21.22
N GLN A 206 2.00 -3.34 21.96
CA GLN A 206 1.03 -4.29 21.42
C GLN A 206 -0.25 -3.61 20.93
N LYS A 207 -0.72 -2.54 21.60
CA LYS A 207 -1.90 -1.78 21.18
C LYS A 207 -1.64 -0.98 19.90
N THR A 208 -0.49 -0.34 19.75
CA THR A 208 -0.09 0.34 18.50
C THR A 208 0.14 -0.65 17.35
N ARG A 209 0.65 -1.85 17.63
CA ARG A 209 0.80 -2.93 16.64
C ARG A 209 -0.55 -3.43 16.15
N ALA A 210 -1.46 -3.76 17.08
CA ALA A 210 -2.81 -4.19 16.73
C ALA A 210 -3.55 -3.12 15.91
N PHE A 211 -3.37 -1.84 16.27
CA PHE A 211 -3.97 -0.73 15.54
C PHE A 211 -3.40 -0.56 14.12
N SER A 212 -2.07 -0.66 13.94
CA SER A 212 -1.43 -0.56 12.62
C SER A 212 -1.75 -1.73 11.70
N VAL A 213 -1.82 -2.95 12.25
CA VAL A 213 -2.25 -4.14 11.48
C VAL A 213 -3.72 -4.01 11.12
N ALA A 214 -4.57 -3.60 12.05
CA ALA A 214 -5.99 -3.37 11.78
C ALA A 214 -6.21 -2.27 10.74
N SER A 215 -5.45 -1.17 10.76
CA SER A 215 -5.58 -0.10 9.77
C SER A 215 -5.17 -0.54 8.37
N ASN A 216 -4.08 -1.30 8.23
CA ASN A 216 -3.65 -1.82 6.93
C ASN A 216 -4.66 -2.83 6.39
N ILE A 217 -5.15 -3.76 7.23
CA ILE A 217 -6.22 -4.69 6.84
C ILE A 217 -7.47 -3.90 6.42
N LEU A 218 -7.87 -2.87 7.18
CA LEU A 218 -9.03 -2.06 6.83
C LEU A 218 -8.87 -1.37 5.47
N VAL A 219 -7.68 -0.85 5.16
CA VAL A 219 -7.36 -0.25 3.85
C VAL A 219 -7.44 -1.28 2.73
N SER A 220 -6.90 -2.49 2.91
CA SER A 220 -6.95 -3.56 1.90
C SER A 220 -8.37 -4.07 1.65
N TRP A 221 -9.28 -3.90 2.60
CA TRP A 221 -10.70 -4.28 2.49
C TRP A 221 -11.61 -3.17 1.97
N ILE A 222 -11.10 -1.94 1.78
CA ILE A 222 -11.90 -0.81 1.30
C ILE A 222 -12.53 -1.09 -0.06
N PHE A 223 -11.79 -1.75 -0.96
CA PHE A 223 -12.24 -2.05 -2.31
C PHE A 223 -13.35 -3.12 -2.33
N PRO A 224 -13.20 -4.32 -1.70
CA PRO A 224 -14.29 -5.30 -1.60
C PRO A 224 -15.56 -4.73 -0.94
N ILE A 225 -15.40 -3.98 0.14
CA ILE A 225 -16.53 -3.38 0.87
C ILE A 225 -17.22 -2.35 0.00
N ALA A 226 -16.46 -1.48 -0.68
CA ALA A 226 -17.02 -0.50 -1.62
C ALA A 226 -17.74 -1.17 -2.79
N ALA A 227 -17.19 -2.26 -3.35
CA ALA A 227 -17.84 -3.04 -4.40
C ALA A 227 -19.18 -3.63 -3.93
N LEU A 228 -19.20 -4.22 -2.73
CA LEU A 228 -20.41 -4.78 -2.15
C LEU A 228 -21.46 -3.70 -1.85
N ALA A 229 -21.04 -2.57 -1.27
CA ALA A 229 -21.92 -1.43 -1.02
C ALA A 229 -22.51 -0.88 -2.32
N LEU A 230 -21.70 -0.77 -3.38
CA LEU A 230 -22.14 -0.30 -4.69
C LEU A 230 -23.13 -1.27 -5.34
N LEU A 231 -22.92 -2.58 -5.19
CA LEU A 231 -23.85 -3.60 -5.68
C LEU A 231 -25.19 -3.60 -4.92
N VAL A 232 -25.16 -3.40 -3.60
CA VAL A 232 -26.39 -3.27 -2.80
C VAL A 232 -27.13 -1.99 -3.18
N LEU A 233 -26.41 -0.87 -3.32
CA LEU A 233 -26.98 0.40 -3.72
C LEU A 233 -27.62 0.32 -5.11
N SER A 234 -26.92 -0.25 -6.10
CA SER A 234 -27.48 -0.40 -7.45
C SER A 234 -28.72 -1.29 -7.45
N ALA A 235 -28.73 -2.39 -6.68
CA ALA A 235 -29.88 -3.27 -6.55
C ALA A 235 -31.09 -2.60 -5.88
N LEU A 236 -30.85 -1.64 -4.96
CA LEU A 236 -31.91 -0.84 -4.33
C LEU A 236 -32.46 0.23 -5.27
N LEU A 237 -31.62 0.88 -6.07
CA LEU A 237 -32.05 1.91 -7.05
C LEU A 237 -32.68 1.33 -8.32
N GLY A 238 -32.36 0.07 -8.66
CA GLY A 238 -32.92 -0.63 -9.82
C GLY A 238 -34.27 -1.32 -9.56
N ARG A 239 -34.84 -1.19 -8.36
CA ARG A 239 -36.20 -1.59 -7.99
C ARG A 239 -37.17 -0.43 -8.14
#